data_AF-A0A7X3F3Y2-F1
#
_entry.id   AF-A0A7X3F3Y2-F1
#
_cell.length_a   1.000
_cell.length_b   1.000
_cell.length_c   1.000
_cell.angle_alpha   90.00
_cell.angle_beta   90.00
_cell.angle_gamma   90.00
#
_symmetry.space_group_name_H-M   'P 1'
#
loop_
_entity.id
_entity.type
_entity.pdbx_description
1 polymer ?
#
loop_
_entity_poly.entity_id
_entity_poly.type
_entity_poly.pdbx_seq_one_letter_code
_entity_poly.pdbx_strand_id
1 'polypeptide(L)'
;MAGKQKTPDQAAQAVILREAGWTVTAIAQRMSISVSTTQRLLKKHNAVAGAGTQALIEKAREELLTTAFSLDAVQQTAASLVADELALNQQIRTKLANALEVLDPTNPIVFRSLAAASTALKLTQDVTRRALPLEKLNQALDIEELPELKIHIMDDADVAEMRAQQRLEEAELEGDLQGIEDELETLRWLDSRRLAHIQQHDDDVISEGPDLILPG
;
A
#
# COMPACT_ATOMS: atom_id res chain seq x y z
N MET A 1 41.45 20.98 20.15
CA MET A 1 40.20 20.80 20.92
C MET A 1 40.19 19.39 21.48
N ALA A 2 40.30 19.28 22.81
CA ALA A 2 40.52 18.02 23.53
C ALA A 2 39.36 17.02 23.31
N GLY A 3 39.73 15.79 22.97
CA GLY A 3 38.78 14.71 22.69
C GLY A 3 38.02 14.31 23.95
N LYS A 4 36.72 14.60 24.00
CA LYS A 4 35.79 13.92 24.91
C LYS A 4 35.97 12.42 24.72
N GLN A 5 36.46 11.72 25.74
CA GLN A 5 36.43 10.27 25.74
C GLN A 5 34.96 9.86 25.57
N LYS A 6 34.69 9.10 24.51
CA LYS A 6 33.36 8.55 24.27
C LYS A 6 32.95 7.71 25.47
N THR A 7 31.71 7.90 25.91
CA THR A 7 31.09 7.12 26.99
C THR A 7 31.31 5.61 26.73
N PRO A 8 31.73 4.83 27.74
CA PRO A 8 31.98 3.39 27.61
C PRO A 8 30.85 2.60 26.94
N ASP A 9 29.62 3.10 27.10
CA ASP A 9 28.38 2.58 26.55
C ASP A 9 28.36 2.54 25.00
N GLN A 10 28.85 3.59 24.33
CA GLN A 10 28.91 3.62 22.86
C GLN A 10 29.91 2.61 22.29
N ALA A 11 31.01 2.37 22.99
CA ALA A 11 32.00 1.40 22.55
C ALA A 11 31.46 -0.03 22.66
N ALA A 12 30.79 -0.35 23.77
CA ALA A 12 30.16 -1.64 23.99
C ALA A 12 29.07 -1.92 22.94
N GLN A 13 28.20 -0.95 22.67
CA GLN A 13 27.13 -1.09 21.68
C GLN A 13 27.67 -1.33 20.26
N ALA A 14 28.73 -0.63 19.85
CA ALA A 14 29.36 -0.84 18.55
C ALA A 14 29.95 -2.25 18.40
N VAL A 15 30.56 -2.78 19.48
CA VAL A 15 31.13 -4.14 19.53
C VAL A 15 30.04 -5.19 19.40
N ILE A 16 28.94 -5.06 20.17
CA ILE A 16 27.79 -5.99 20.13
C ILE A 16 27.17 -6.03 18.73
N LEU A 17 26.94 -4.87 18.11
CA LEU A 17 26.40 -4.80 16.74
C LEU A 17 27.35 -5.46 15.72
N ARG A 18 28.67 -5.25 15.89
CA ARG A 18 29.69 -5.87 15.02
C ARG A 18 29.70 -7.39 15.17
N GLU A 19 29.59 -7.88 16.39
CA GLU A 19 29.53 -9.31 16.70
C GLU A 19 28.22 -9.94 16.18
N ALA A 20 27.11 -9.20 16.19
CA ALA A 20 25.84 -9.60 15.58
C ALA A 20 25.84 -9.59 14.03
N GLY A 21 26.97 -9.29 13.39
CA GLY A 21 27.14 -9.37 11.94
C GLY A 21 26.85 -8.06 11.19
N TRP A 22 26.61 -6.95 11.90
CA TRP A 22 26.40 -5.65 11.25
C TRP A 22 27.70 -5.18 10.56
N THR A 23 27.54 -4.56 9.39
CA THR A 23 28.65 -3.94 8.66
C THR A 23 29.07 -2.63 9.34
N VAL A 24 30.33 -2.21 9.14
CA VAL A 24 30.86 -0.98 9.75
C VAL A 24 30.05 0.26 9.33
N THR A 25 29.56 0.28 8.10
CA THR A 25 28.70 1.35 7.57
C THR A 25 27.31 1.33 8.20
N ALA A 26 26.69 0.15 8.35
CA ALA A 26 25.40 0.02 9.02
C ALA A 26 25.46 0.44 10.49
N ILE A 27 26.53 0.09 11.21
CA ILE A 27 26.75 0.53 12.60
C ILE A 27 26.93 2.05 12.67
N ALA A 28 27.70 2.63 11.75
CA ALA A 28 27.91 4.08 11.68
C ALA A 28 26.59 4.83 11.49
N GLN A 29 25.73 4.33 10.60
CA GLN A 29 24.40 4.90 10.35
C GLN A 29 23.46 4.72 11.55
N ARG A 30 23.38 3.50 12.11
CA ARG A 30 22.53 3.17 13.27
C ARG A 30 22.86 4.00 14.52
N MET A 31 24.13 4.27 14.73
CA MET A 31 24.62 5.04 15.88
C MET A 31 24.81 6.54 15.59
N SER A 32 24.52 6.98 14.36
CA SER A 32 24.71 8.36 13.89
C SER A 32 26.13 8.92 14.14
N ILE A 33 27.15 8.10 13.84
CA ILE A 33 28.57 8.47 13.96
C ILE A 33 29.31 8.25 12.64
N SER A 34 30.47 8.90 12.47
CA SER A 34 31.25 8.70 11.24
C SER A 34 31.83 7.28 11.14
N VAL A 35 31.95 6.77 9.91
CA VAL A 35 32.57 5.46 9.62
C VAL A 35 33.98 5.37 10.21
N SER A 36 34.78 6.43 10.11
CA SER A 36 36.12 6.51 10.70
C SER A 36 36.11 6.36 12.22
N THR A 37 35.08 6.93 12.87
CA THR A 37 34.90 6.81 14.32
C THR A 37 34.47 5.40 14.70
N THR A 38 33.58 4.77 13.94
CA THR A 38 33.19 3.36 14.13
C THR A 38 34.37 2.43 13.98
N GLN A 39 35.18 2.59 12.92
CA GLN A 39 36.40 1.79 12.71
C GLN A 39 37.38 1.93 13.86
N ARG A 40 37.58 3.15 14.38
CA ARG A 40 38.47 3.40 15.53
C ARG A 40 37.97 2.72 16.81
N LEU A 41 36.66 2.74 17.05
CA LEU A 41 36.03 2.05 18.18
C LEU A 41 36.20 0.54 18.08
N LEU A 42 35.87 -0.06 16.94
CA LEU A 42 35.96 -1.50 16.73
C LEU A 42 37.41 -2.02 16.82
N LYS A 43 38.38 -1.28 16.24
CA LYS A 43 39.81 -1.62 16.33
C LYS A 43 40.34 -1.55 17.77
N LYS A 44 39.90 -0.57 18.57
CA LYS A 44 40.33 -0.43 19.97
C LYS A 44 39.90 -1.63 20.83
N HIS A 45 38.80 -2.29 20.47
CA HIS A 45 38.20 -3.38 21.23
C HIS A 45 38.33 -4.77 20.55
N ASN A 46 39.11 -4.89 19.46
CA ASN A 46 39.30 -6.13 18.70
C ASN A 46 37.99 -6.86 18.32
N ALA A 47 36.93 -6.11 18.04
CA ALA A 47 35.62 -6.68 17.72
C ALA A 47 35.64 -7.42 16.38
N VAL A 48 35.34 -8.71 16.41
CA VAL A 48 35.20 -9.59 15.23
C VAL A 48 33.75 -10.06 15.13
N ALA A 49 33.24 -10.27 13.92
CA ALA A 49 31.89 -10.81 13.75
C ALA A 49 31.78 -12.18 14.43
N GLY A 50 30.78 -12.37 15.29
CA GLY A 50 30.44 -13.64 15.94
C GLY A 50 31.18 -14.00 17.23
N ALA A 51 31.90 -13.10 17.90
CA ALA A 51 32.82 -13.45 19.00
C ALA A 51 32.34 -13.18 20.45
N GLY A 52 31.12 -12.69 20.67
CA GLY A 52 30.66 -12.20 21.98
C GLY A 52 29.55 -13.01 22.67
N THR A 53 28.90 -12.37 23.66
CA THR A 53 27.88 -13.00 24.51
C THR A 53 26.58 -13.28 23.75
N GLN A 54 26.20 -14.56 23.69
CA GLN A 54 25.14 -15.09 22.82
C GLN A 54 23.80 -14.34 22.92
N ALA A 55 23.37 -13.95 24.13
CA ALA A 55 22.07 -13.31 24.33
C ALA A 55 21.97 -11.89 23.74
N LEU A 56 23.04 -11.09 23.83
CA LEU A 56 23.08 -9.74 23.28
C LEU A 56 23.28 -9.76 21.76
N ILE A 57 24.03 -10.77 21.27
CA ILE A 57 24.22 -11.02 19.84
C ILE A 57 22.90 -11.43 19.18
N GLU A 58 22.15 -12.35 19.78
CA GLU A 58 20.88 -12.79 19.18
C GLU A 58 19.85 -11.67 19.13
N LYS A 59 19.73 -10.84 20.18
CA LYS A 59 18.85 -9.67 20.12
C LYS A 59 19.26 -8.69 19.01
N ALA A 60 20.55 -8.37 18.89
CA ALA A 60 21.04 -7.47 17.85
C ALA A 60 20.96 -8.08 16.43
N ARG A 61 20.96 -9.41 16.31
CA ARG A 61 20.76 -10.14 15.07
C ARG A 61 19.28 -10.20 14.67
N GLU A 62 18.40 -10.44 15.64
CA GLU A 62 16.96 -10.36 15.47
C GLU A 62 16.57 -8.95 15.03
N GLU A 63 17.09 -7.90 15.68
CA GLU A 63 16.89 -6.51 15.25
C GLU A 63 17.39 -6.26 13.81
N LEU A 64 18.51 -6.86 13.39
CA LEU A 64 18.98 -6.77 12.01
C LEU A 64 17.96 -7.38 11.04
N LEU A 65 17.50 -8.60 11.34
CA LEU A 65 16.57 -9.34 10.49
C LEU A 65 15.21 -8.64 10.43
N THR A 66 14.69 -8.17 11.57
CA THR A 66 13.46 -7.38 11.62
C THR A 66 13.60 -6.09 10.82
N THR A 67 14.73 -5.38 10.92
CA THR A 67 14.94 -4.15 10.14
C THR A 67 15.07 -4.43 8.65
N ALA A 68 15.73 -5.53 8.26
CA ALA A 68 15.97 -5.88 6.87
C ALA A 68 14.74 -6.50 6.17
N PHE A 69 13.89 -7.22 6.91
CA PHE A 69 12.80 -8.02 6.35
C PHE A 69 11.40 -7.61 6.85
N SER A 70 11.28 -6.63 7.75
CA SER A 70 9.95 -6.06 8.03
C SER A 70 9.47 -5.26 6.84
N LEU A 71 8.27 -5.58 6.37
CA LEU A 71 7.63 -4.91 5.25
C LEU A 71 7.56 -3.40 5.50
N ASP A 72 7.19 -2.98 6.71
CA ASP A 72 7.06 -1.57 7.08
C ASP A 72 8.39 -0.80 7.02
N ALA A 73 9.48 -1.37 7.56
CA ALA A 73 10.78 -0.68 7.52
C ALA A 73 11.34 -0.59 6.10
N VAL A 74 11.13 -1.63 5.28
CA VAL A 74 11.50 -1.63 3.86
C VAL A 74 10.67 -0.60 3.09
N GLN A 75 9.35 -0.54 3.33
CA GLN A 75 8.46 0.44 2.70
C GLN A 75 8.83 1.87 3.08
N GLN A 76 9.09 2.15 4.36
CA GLN A 76 9.54 3.48 4.81
C GLN A 76 10.87 3.87 4.17
N THR A 77 11.83 2.95 4.11
CA THR A 77 13.13 3.19 3.47
C THR A 77 12.97 3.45 1.98
N ALA A 78 12.17 2.64 1.29
CA ALA A 78 11.87 2.82 -0.12
C ALA A 78 11.17 4.16 -0.38
N ALA A 79 10.19 4.54 0.44
CA ALA A 79 9.49 5.82 0.34
C ALA A 79 10.44 7.01 0.54
N SER A 80 11.35 6.94 1.51
CA SER A 80 12.37 7.97 1.72
C SER A 80 13.30 8.11 0.52
N LEU A 81 13.78 6.99 -0.04
CA LEU A 81 14.65 7.00 -1.21
C LEU A 81 13.93 7.56 -2.45
N VAL A 82 12.66 7.22 -2.64
CA VAL A 82 11.83 7.79 -3.72
C VAL A 82 11.65 9.30 -3.51
N ALA A 83 11.39 9.76 -2.29
CA ALA A 83 11.25 11.18 -2.00
C ALA A 83 12.54 11.97 -2.29
N ASP A 84 13.70 11.44 -1.88
CA ASP A 84 15.00 12.04 -2.15
C ASP A 84 15.30 12.12 -3.66
N GLU A 85 15.00 11.04 -4.40
CA GLU A 85 15.19 10.98 -5.85
C GLU A 85 14.29 12.01 -6.57
N LEU A 86 13.04 12.17 -6.13
CA LEU A 86 12.14 13.19 -6.68
C LEU A 86 12.66 14.61 -6.41
N ALA A 87 13.17 14.87 -5.20
CA ALA A 87 13.75 16.17 -4.86
C ALA A 87 14.99 16.50 -5.71
N LEU A 88 15.86 15.51 -5.97
CA LEU A 88 17.02 15.67 -6.87
C LEU A 88 16.59 15.94 -8.31
N ASN A 89 15.61 15.19 -8.82
CA ASN A 89 15.08 15.40 -10.17
C ASN A 89 14.49 16.81 -10.35
N GLN A 90 13.80 17.35 -9.34
CA GLN A 90 13.29 18.71 -9.37
C GLN A 90 14.40 19.77 -9.37
N GLN A 91 15.48 19.55 -8.59
CA GLN A 91 16.64 20.43 -8.62
C GLN A 91 17.33 20.42 -9.99
N ILE A 92 17.53 19.25 -10.59
CA ILE A 92 18.12 19.10 -11.94
C ILE A 92 17.29 19.87 -12.97
N ARG A 93 15.96 19.71 -12.95
CA ARG A 93 15.05 20.41 -13.87
C ARG A 93 15.12 21.93 -13.72
N THR A 94 15.15 22.42 -12.48
CA THR A 94 15.29 23.87 -12.20
C THR A 94 16.61 24.41 -12.72
N LYS A 95 17.72 23.68 -12.49
CA LYS A 95 19.04 24.08 -12.99
C LYS A 95 19.12 24.07 -14.51
N LEU A 96 18.51 23.08 -15.16
CA LEU A 96 18.42 23.03 -16.62
C LEU A 96 17.60 24.20 -17.19
N ALA A 97 16.44 24.51 -16.59
CA ALA A 97 15.62 25.65 -17.00
C ALA A 97 16.41 26.97 -16.93
N ASN A 98 17.08 27.22 -15.80
CA ASN A 98 17.93 28.40 -15.65
C ASN A 98 19.09 28.43 -16.64
N ALA A 99 19.67 27.27 -16.97
CA ALA A 99 20.73 27.20 -17.97
C ALA A 99 20.21 27.54 -19.37
N LEU A 100 18.98 27.10 -19.71
CA LEU A 100 18.35 27.39 -21.00
C LEU A 100 18.13 28.89 -21.23
N GLU A 101 17.82 29.65 -20.18
CA GLU A 101 17.58 31.11 -20.27
C GLU A 101 18.81 31.91 -20.71
N VAL A 102 20.03 31.39 -20.48
CA VAL A 102 21.29 32.08 -20.77
C VAL A 102 21.89 31.65 -22.11
N LEU A 103 21.30 30.65 -22.79
CA LEU A 103 21.82 30.14 -24.05
C LEU A 103 21.54 31.09 -25.22
N ASP A 104 22.58 31.39 -26.00
CA ASP A 104 22.47 32.18 -27.22
C ASP A 104 22.09 31.29 -28.43
N PRO A 105 20.87 31.40 -28.99
CA PRO A 105 20.40 30.55 -30.08
C PRO A 105 21.16 30.77 -31.39
N THR A 106 21.96 31.84 -31.51
CA THR A 106 22.77 32.09 -32.71
C THR A 106 24.07 31.28 -32.72
N ASN A 107 24.48 30.71 -31.58
CA ASN A 107 25.70 29.93 -31.46
C ASN A 107 25.45 28.43 -31.71
N PRO A 108 26.06 27.79 -32.73
CA PRO A 108 25.85 26.38 -33.04
C PRO A 108 26.22 25.40 -31.91
N ILE A 109 27.09 25.79 -30.97
CA ILE A 109 27.46 24.97 -29.80
C ILE A 109 26.24 24.76 -28.87
N VAL A 110 25.29 25.70 -28.88
CA VAL A 110 24.07 25.64 -28.05
C VAL A 110 23.20 24.44 -28.40
N PHE A 111 23.17 23.99 -29.66
CA PHE A 111 22.41 22.78 -30.03
C PHE A 111 22.91 21.52 -29.31
N ARG A 112 24.21 21.42 -29.00
CA ARG A 112 24.75 20.30 -28.21
C ARG A 112 24.29 20.39 -26.75
N SER A 113 24.29 21.59 -26.18
CA SER A 113 23.78 21.80 -24.82
C SER A 113 22.28 21.52 -24.71
N LEU A 114 21.50 21.86 -25.73
CA LEU A 114 20.07 21.55 -25.80
C LEU A 114 19.82 20.04 -25.94
N ALA A 115 20.61 19.33 -26.75
CA ALA A 115 20.52 17.87 -26.85
C ALA A 115 20.85 17.18 -25.51
N ALA A 116 21.86 17.67 -24.80
CA ALA A 116 22.22 17.19 -23.47
C ALA A 116 21.10 17.48 -22.44
N ALA A 117 20.54 18.69 -22.45
CA ALA A 117 19.42 19.07 -21.59
C ALA A 117 18.16 18.21 -21.87
N SER A 118 17.85 17.97 -23.15
CA SER A 118 16.75 17.09 -23.55
C SER A 118 16.97 15.64 -23.08
N THR A 119 18.21 15.16 -23.11
CA THR A 119 18.56 13.82 -22.63
C THR A 119 18.41 13.74 -21.11
N ALA A 120 18.92 14.74 -20.38
CA ALA A 120 18.75 14.82 -18.93
C ALA A 120 17.26 14.86 -18.53
N LEU A 121 16.44 15.67 -19.22
CA LEU A 121 14.98 15.72 -18.99
C LEU A 121 14.33 14.36 -19.22
N LYS A 122 14.65 13.66 -20.32
CA LYS A 122 14.15 12.32 -20.59
C LYS A 122 14.52 11.33 -19.47
N LEU A 123 15.79 11.28 -19.07
CA LEU A 123 16.25 10.38 -18.01
C LEU A 123 15.55 10.65 -16.68
N THR A 124 15.41 11.92 -16.27
CA THR A 124 14.68 12.25 -15.03
C THR A 124 13.20 11.84 -15.12
N GLN A 125 12.58 11.94 -16.30
CA GLN A 125 11.19 11.52 -16.51
C GLN A 125 11.02 10.00 -16.44
N ASP A 126 11.95 9.25 -17.04
CA ASP A 126 11.95 7.78 -16.98
C ASP A 126 12.14 7.29 -15.54
N VAL A 127 13.02 7.93 -14.76
CA VAL A 127 13.22 7.64 -13.33
C VAL A 127 11.95 7.95 -12.54
N THR A 128 11.34 9.13 -12.74
CA THR A 128 10.11 9.54 -12.05
C THR A 128 8.96 8.54 -12.30
N ARG A 129 8.77 8.10 -13.56
CA ARG A 129 7.73 7.13 -13.92
C ARG A 129 7.95 5.75 -13.30
N ARG A 130 9.21 5.35 -13.09
CA ARG A 130 9.53 4.07 -12.43
C ARG A 130 9.42 4.15 -10.92
N ALA A 131 9.83 5.28 -10.33
CA ALA A 131 9.77 5.52 -8.89
C ALA A 131 8.34 5.71 -8.39
N LEU A 132 7.49 6.35 -9.20
CA LEU A 132 6.06 6.47 -8.99
C LEU A 132 5.34 5.63 -10.05
N PRO A 133 5.00 4.35 -9.78
CA PRO A 133 4.29 3.53 -10.73
C PRO A 133 2.81 3.95 -10.79
N LEU A 134 2.55 5.17 -11.28
CA LEU A 134 1.22 5.76 -11.45
C LEU A 134 0.29 4.84 -12.25
N GLU A 135 0.86 4.08 -13.18
CA GLU A 135 0.14 3.12 -14.01
C GLU A 135 -0.31 1.87 -13.21
N LYS A 136 0.50 1.43 -12.23
CA LYS A 136 0.10 0.36 -11.30
C LYS A 136 -0.87 0.87 -10.23
N LEU A 137 -0.72 2.12 -9.79
CA LEU A 137 -1.67 2.76 -8.88
C LEU A 137 -3.06 2.87 -9.54
N ASN A 138 -3.12 3.23 -10.82
CA ASN A 138 -4.38 3.23 -11.58
C ASN A 138 -4.97 1.81 -11.69
N GLN A 139 -4.15 0.79 -12.00
CA GLN A 139 -4.61 -0.61 -12.05
C GLN A 139 -5.07 -1.15 -10.68
N ALA A 140 -4.48 -0.68 -9.58
CA ALA A 140 -4.88 -1.08 -8.23
C ALA A 140 -6.14 -0.35 -7.73
N LEU A 141 -6.57 0.72 -8.39
CA LEU A 141 -7.88 1.33 -8.17
C LEU A 141 -8.99 0.59 -8.93
N ASP A 142 -8.64 -0.14 -10.00
CA ASP A 142 -9.52 -1.01 -10.76
C ASP A 142 -9.58 -2.45 -10.17
N ILE A 143 -9.61 -2.58 -8.84
CA ILE A 143 -9.92 -3.89 -8.23
C ILE A 143 -11.40 -4.16 -8.54
N GLU A 144 -11.67 -4.98 -9.55
CA GLU A 144 -12.98 -5.57 -9.77
C GLU A 144 -13.38 -6.30 -8.48
N GLU A 145 -14.46 -5.85 -7.83
CA GLU A 145 -15.03 -6.54 -6.68
C GLU A 145 -15.35 -7.99 -7.09
N LEU A 146 -14.75 -8.94 -6.38
CA LEU A 146 -15.03 -10.37 -6.59
C LEU A 146 -16.54 -10.60 -6.37
N PRO A 147 -17.22 -11.31 -7.29
CA PRO A 147 -18.63 -11.59 -7.13
C PRO A 147 -18.88 -12.38 -5.83
N GLU A 148 -19.76 -11.87 -4.98
CA GLU A 148 -20.14 -12.55 -3.74
C GLU A 148 -21.10 -13.72 -4.04
N LEU A 149 -20.74 -14.93 -3.59
CA LEU A 149 -21.66 -16.06 -3.59
C LEU A 149 -22.62 -15.94 -2.38
N LYS A 150 -23.88 -15.59 -2.64
CA LYS A 150 -24.94 -15.57 -1.62
C LYS A 150 -25.75 -16.87 -1.70
N ILE A 151 -25.75 -17.64 -0.62
CA ILE A 151 -26.56 -18.87 -0.49
C ILE A 151 -27.81 -18.52 0.30
N HIS A 152 -28.99 -18.66 -0.31
CA HIS A 152 -30.29 -18.46 0.33
C HIS A 152 -31.11 -19.76 0.30
N ILE A 153 -31.88 -20.00 1.35
CA ILE A 153 -32.83 -21.12 1.41
C ILE A 153 -34.13 -20.62 0.84
N MET A 154 -34.53 -21.17 -0.31
CA MET A 154 -35.75 -20.77 -1.00
C MET A 154 -37.00 -21.25 -0.26
N ASP A 155 -37.97 -20.35 -0.13
CA ASP A 155 -39.33 -20.71 0.25
C ASP A 155 -40.21 -21.08 -0.97
N ASP A 156 -41.45 -21.50 -0.73
CA ASP A 156 -42.37 -21.88 -1.81
C ASP A 156 -42.69 -20.71 -2.77
N ALA A 157 -42.63 -19.46 -2.30
CA ALA A 157 -42.85 -18.27 -3.12
C ALA A 157 -41.64 -17.98 -4.01
N ASP A 158 -40.42 -18.14 -3.49
CA ASP A 158 -39.17 -18.04 -4.26
C ASP A 158 -39.13 -19.10 -5.36
N VAL A 159 -39.59 -20.32 -5.05
CA VAL A 159 -39.70 -21.39 -6.07
C VAL A 159 -40.73 -21.03 -7.13
N ALA A 160 -41.88 -20.47 -6.75
CA ALA A 160 -42.92 -20.06 -7.70
C ALA A 160 -42.42 -18.96 -8.65
N GLU A 161 -41.70 -17.96 -8.11
CA GLU A 161 -41.09 -16.88 -8.89
C GLU A 161 -40.01 -17.42 -9.84
N MET A 162 -39.10 -18.27 -9.35
CA MET A 162 -38.09 -18.92 -10.19
C MET A 162 -38.73 -19.72 -11.33
N ARG A 163 -39.83 -20.43 -11.07
CA ARG A 163 -40.53 -21.22 -12.09
C ARG A 163 -41.27 -20.35 -13.12
N ALA A 164 -41.82 -19.21 -12.70
CA ALA A 164 -42.42 -18.24 -13.61
C ALA A 164 -41.34 -17.59 -14.49
N GLN A 165 -40.20 -17.24 -13.91
CA GLN A 165 -39.05 -16.70 -14.63
C GLN A 165 -38.51 -17.68 -15.67
N GLN A 166 -38.41 -18.97 -15.34
CA GLN A 166 -38.02 -20.02 -16.30
C GLN A 166 -39.01 -20.14 -17.47
N ARG A 167 -40.32 -20.12 -17.22
CA ARG A 167 -41.34 -20.18 -18.28
C ARG A 167 -41.32 -18.93 -19.17
N LEU A 168 -41.04 -17.76 -18.58
CA LEU A 168 -40.84 -16.52 -19.32
C LEU A 168 -39.63 -16.62 -20.27
N GLU A 169 -38.49 -17.08 -19.76
CA GLU A 169 -37.27 -17.28 -20.57
C GLU A 169 -37.49 -18.31 -21.71
N GLU A 170 -38.25 -19.38 -21.44
CA GLU A 170 -38.66 -20.36 -22.45
C GLU A 170 -39.57 -19.73 -23.52
N ALA A 171 -40.59 -18.95 -23.12
CA ALA A 171 -41.49 -18.27 -24.04
C ALA A 171 -40.77 -17.20 -24.90
N GLU A 172 -39.80 -16.48 -24.32
CA GLU A 172 -38.92 -15.55 -25.05
C GLU A 172 -38.08 -16.28 -26.11
N LEU A 173 -37.55 -17.45 -25.77
CA LEU A 173 -36.73 -18.26 -26.67
C LEU A 173 -37.57 -18.88 -27.80
N GLU A 174 -38.80 -19.27 -27.52
CA GLU A 174 -39.76 -19.81 -28.49
C GLU A 174 -40.47 -18.71 -29.32
N GLY A 175 -40.38 -17.45 -28.89
CA GLY A 175 -41.04 -16.32 -29.53
C GLY A 175 -42.55 -16.29 -29.31
N ASP A 176 -43.04 -16.92 -28.23
CA ASP A 176 -44.45 -16.93 -27.86
C ASP A 176 -44.83 -15.65 -27.10
N LEU A 177 -45.34 -14.66 -27.85
CA LEU A 177 -45.76 -13.37 -27.29
C LEU A 177 -46.89 -13.50 -26.25
N GLN A 178 -47.74 -14.51 -26.37
CA GLN A 178 -48.84 -14.74 -25.43
C GLN A 178 -48.29 -15.31 -24.12
N GLY A 179 -47.42 -16.31 -24.20
CA GLY A 179 -46.73 -16.89 -23.04
C GLY A 179 -45.88 -15.88 -22.26
N ILE A 180 -45.22 -14.94 -22.97
CA ILE A 180 -44.48 -13.83 -22.34
C ILE A 180 -45.43 -12.94 -21.52
N GLU A 181 -46.57 -12.55 -22.08
CA GLU A 181 -47.53 -11.67 -21.41
C GLU A 181 -48.14 -12.35 -20.17
N ASP A 182 -48.53 -13.62 -20.28
CA ASP A 182 -49.13 -14.41 -19.20
C ASP A 182 -48.16 -14.62 -18.02
N GLU A 183 -46.88 -14.89 -18.29
CA GLU A 183 -45.88 -15.08 -17.23
C GLU A 183 -45.44 -13.74 -16.61
N LEU A 184 -45.38 -12.65 -17.37
CA LEU A 184 -45.18 -11.31 -16.81
C LEU A 184 -46.31 -10.89 -15.87
N GLU A 185 -47.56 -11.24 -16.19
CA GLU A 185 -48.70 -11.02 -15.29
C GLU A 185 -48.56 -11.87 -14.02
N THR A 186 -48.13 -13.12 -14.16
CA THR A 186 -47.87 -14.02 -13.03
C THR A 186 -46.79 -13.47 -12.07
N LEU A 187 -45.68 -12.95 -12.62
CA LEU A 187 -44.62 -12.31 -11.82
C LEU A 187 -45.13 -11.05 -11.09
N ARG A 188 -45.93 -10.21 -11.76
CA ARG A 188 -46.54 -9.02 -11.14
C ARG A 188 -47.51 -9.38 -10.00
N TRP A 189 -48.25 -10.47 -10.16
CA TRP A 189 -49.15 -10.97 -9.13
C TRP A 189 -48.38 -11.49 -7.89
N LEU A 190 -47.28 -12.22 -8.11
CA LEU A 190 -46.39 -12.68 -7.03
C LEU A 190 -45.75 -11.51 -6.27
N ASP A 191 -45.26 -10.49 -6.99
CA ASP A 191 -44.65 -9.29 -6.39
C ASP A 191 -45.67 -8.48 -5.56
N SER A 192 -46.88 -8.30 -6.10
CA SER A 192 -47.98 -7.64 -5.38
C SER A 192 -48.32 -8.36 -4.07
N ARG A 193 -48.26 -9.70 -4.07
CA ARG A 193 -48.51 -10.52 -2.87
C ARG A 193 -47.36 -10.43 -1.85
N ARG A 194 -46.12 -10.37 -2.32
CA ARG A 194 -44.93 -10.14 -1.49
C ARG A 194 -45.02 -8.79 -0.77
N LEU A 195 -45.37 -7.72 -1.50
CA LEU A 195 -45.54 -6.38 -0.94
C LEU A 195 -46.65 -6.33 0.12
N ALA A 196 -47.78 -7.00 -0.12
CA ALA A 196 -48.87 -7.09 0.85
C ALA A 196 -48.44 -7.84 2.13
N HIS A 197 -47.64 -8.90 2.00
CA HIS A 197 -47.15 -9.69 3.14
C HIS A 197 -46.11 -8.92 3.97
N ILE A 198 -45.30 -8.05 3.34
CA ILE A 198 -44.35 -7.16 4.05
C ILE A 198 -45.11 -6.08 4.82
N GLN A 199 -46.13 -5.46 4.21
CA GLN A 199 -46.95 -4.43 4.88
C GLN A 199 -47.71 -4.96 6.09
N GLN A 200 -48.14 -6.23 6.08
CA GLN A 200 -48.77 -6.85 7.26
C GLN A 200 -47.79 -7.12 8.41
N HIS A 201 -46.50 -7.31 8.13
CA HIS A 201 -45.50 -7.61 9.15
C HIS A 201 -45.00 -6.36 9.91
N ASP A 202 -45.09 -5.17 9.29
CA ASP A 202 -44.73 -3.90 9.91
C ASP A 202 -45.80 -3.37 10.90
N ASP A 203 -47.06 -3.79 10.77
CA ASP A 203 -48.16 -3.39 11.68
C ASP A 203 -48.19 -4.19 13.00
N ASP A 204 -47.45 -5.29 13.12
CA ASP A 204 -47.42 -6.20 14.28
C ASP A 204 -46.24 -5.97 15.25
N VAL A 205 -45.55 -4.81 15.18
CA VAL A 205 -44.48 -4.46 16.14
C VAL A 205 -45.09 -4.01 17.47
N ILE A 206 -45.36 -4.98 18.36
CA ILE A 206 -45.63 -4.71 19.79
C ILE A 206 -44.36 -4.14 20.41
N SER A 207 -44.37 -2.83 20.64
CA SER A 207 -43.33 -2.15 21.42
C SER A 207 -43.56 -2.43 22.91
N GLU A 208 -43.00 -3.52 23.44
CA GLU A 208 -42.91 -3.70 24.90
C GLU A 208 -41.90 -2.70 25.45
N GLY A 209 -42.39 -1.55 25.93
CA GLY A 209 -41.61 -0.59 26.68
C GLY A 209 -41.21 -1.17 28.04
N PRO A 210 -39.98 -0.95 28.52
CA PRO A 210 -39.57 -1.47 29.82
C PRO A 210 -40.29 -0.72 30.95
N ASP A 211 -41.01 -1.47 31.79
CA ASP A 211 -41.61 -0.97 33.03
C ASP A 211 -40.51 -0.41 33.97
N LEU A 212 -40.54 0.92 34.16
CA LEU A 212 -39.73 1.62 35.15
C LEU A 212 -40.26 1.31 36.55
N ILE A 213 -39.66 0.35 37.23
CA ILE A 213 -39.79 0.19 38.68
C ILE A 213 -39.07 1.39 39.35
N LEU A 214 -39.84 2.36 39.84
CA LEU A 214 -39.35 3.42 40.73
C LEU A 214 -39.14 2.84 42.14
N PRO A 215 -38.00 3.11 42.81
CA PRO A 215 -37.83 2.75 44.21
C PRO A 215 -38.50 3.83 45.07
N GLY A 216 -39.48 3.42 45.87
CA GLY A 216 -39.99 4.15 47.04
C GLY A 216 -39.58 3.44 48.32
#